data_AF-A0A7K4GW98-F1
#
_entry.id   AF-A0A7K4GW98-F1
#
_cell.length_a   1.000
_cell.length_b   1.000
_cell.length_c   1.000
_cell.angle_alpha   90.00
_cell.angle_beta   90.00
_cell.angle_gamma   90.00
#
_symmetry.space_group_name_H-M   'P 1'
#
loop_
_entity.id
_entity.type
_entity.pdbx_description
1 polymer ?
#
loop_
_entity_poly.entity_id
_entity_poly.type
_entity_poly.pdbx_seq_one_letter_code
_entity_poly.pdbx_strand_id
1 'polypeptide(L)'
;MSVINQRQAVVNAVKNVLGDSFTPNSTKVKEVLTIDQLKEVRNVVLKGILQGNVAYGKPTTDTKEVDRYVSGMVANYLRKAKELNGGTKYTPTKTGAKRDTTLLNLNRLLSNYTEGTDEYDEVKEAITARQQELKGIKASKTKVSKNAVDISVLPEELANIIE
;
A
#
# COMPACT_ATOMS: atom_id res chain seq x y z
N MET A 1 15.92 0.64 -32.01
CA MET A 1 15.46 -0.27 -30.94
C MET A 1 14.27 0.38 -30.24
N SER A 2 13.21 -0.37 -29.95
CA SER A 2 12.03 0.19 -29.26
C SER A 2 12.37 0.50 -27.80
N VAL A 3 12.07 1.71 -27.36
CA VAL A 3 12.19 2.11 -25.96
C VAL A 3 11.21 1.28 -25.12
N ILE A 4 11.69 0.59 -24.09
CA ILE A 4 10.83 -0.19 -23.21
C ILE A 4 10.26 0.68 -22.09
N ASN A 5 9.04 0.36 -21.65
CA ASN A 5 8.45 1.04 -20.51
C ASN A 5 9.22 0.73 -19.21
N GLN A 6 9.15 1.65 -18.24
CA GLN A 6 9.89 1.55 -16.99
C GLN A 6 9.52 0.32 -16.15
N ARG A 7 8.24 -0.04 -16.10
CA ARG A 7 7.77 -1.23 -15.37
C ARG A 7 8.42 -2.50 -15.90
N GLN A 8 8.43 -2.65 -17.22
CA GLN A 8 8.99 -3.79 -17.92
C GLN A 8 10.51 -3.82 -17.83
N ALA A 9 11.17 -2.66 -17.83
CA ALA A 9 12.58 -2.56 -17.52
C ALA A 9 12.91 -3.11 -16.13
N VAL A 10 12.12 -2.79 -15.10
CA VAL A 10 12.31 -3.34 -13.75
C VAL A 10 12.05 -4.84 -13.70
N VAL A 11 10.97 -5.33 -14.32
CA VAL A 11 10.67 -6.77 -14.36
C VAL A 11 11.78 -7.56 -15.06
N ASN A 12 12.26 -7.06 -16.20
CA ASN A 12 13.36 -7.69 -16.94
C ASN A 12 14.66 -7.64 -16.13
N ALA A 13 14.99 -6.52 -15.48
CA ALA A 13 16.17 -6.41 -14.63
C ALA A 13 16.12 -7.38 -13.45
N VAL A 14 14.98 -7.52 -12.78
CA VAL A 14 14.79 -8.48 -11.68
C VAL A 14 14.93 -9.92 -12.19
N LYS A 15 14.35 -10.25 -13.35
CA LYS A 15 14.49 -11.57 -13.97
C LYS A 15 15.94 -11.87 -14.33
N ASN A 16 16.68 -10.90 -14.84
CA ASN A 16 18.09 -11.07 -15.20
C ASN A 16 18.98 -11.29 -13.98
N VAL A 17 18.71 -10.61 -12.85
CA VAL A 17 19.51 -10.71 -11.63
C VAL A 17 19.18 -11.96 -10.81
N LEU A 18 17.90 -12.34 -10.72
CA LEU A 18 17.46 -13.50 -9.93
C LEU A 18 17.44 -14.81 -10.72
N GLY A 19 17.44 -14.76 -12.05
CA GLY A 19 17.40 -15.93 -12.91
C GLY A 19 16.22 -16.85 -12.56
N ASP A 20 16.52 -18.14 -12.39
CA ASP A 20 15.54 -19.19 -12.09
C ASP A 20 14.91 -19.07 -10.70
N SER A 21 15.52 -18.28 -9.80
CA SER A 21 14.97 -18.04 -8.45
C SER A 21 13.72 -17.16 -8.46
N PHE A 22 13.37 -16.56 -9.61
CA PHE A 22 12.21 -15.69 -9.75
C PHE A 22 11.36 -16.05 -10.97
N THR A 23 10.11 -16.44 -10.70
CA THR A 23 9.09 -16.57 -11.72
C THR A 23 8.04 -15.45 -11.59
N PRO A 24 7.84 -14.61 -12.62
CA PRO A 24 6.81 -13.58 -12.60
C PRO A 24 5.44 -14.13 -12.25
N ASN A 25 4.71 -13.42 -11.39
CA ASN A 25 3.38 -13.78 -10.87
C ASN A 25 3.32 -15.00 -9.93
N SER A 26 4.42 -15.71 -9.69
CA SER A 26 4.46 -16.84 -8.75
C SER A 26 5.24 -16.47 -7.49
N THR A 27 6.45 -15.96 -7.66
CA THR A 27 7.35 -15.65 -6.55
C THR A 27 7.19 -14.20 -6.09
N LYS A 28 7.26 -13.95 -4.79
CA LYS A 28 7.37 -12.60 -4.24
C LYS A 28 8.84 -12.18 -4.21
N VAL A 29 9.18 -11.13 -4.96
CA VAL A 29 10.56 -10.65 -5.08
C VAL A 29 11.15 -10.27 -3.73
N LYS A 30 10.35 -9.72 -2.81
CA LYS A 30 10.82 -9.36 -1.47
C LYS A 30 11.36 -10.51 -0.63
N GLU A 31 10.97 -11.75 -0.92
CA GLU A 31 11.40 -12.92 -0.15
C GLU A 31 12.72 -13.50 -0.69
N VAL A 32 13.07 -13.18 -1.93
CA VAL A 32 14.23 -13.75 -2.64
C VAL A 32 15.33 -12.73 -2.89
N LEU A 33 14.97 -11.45 -3.05
CA LEU A 33 15.90 -10.39 -3.43
C LEU A 33 16.76 -9.93 -2.25
N THR A 34 18.08 -10.07 -2.38
CA THR A 34 19.05 -9.53 -1.42
C THR A 34 19.31 -8.03 -1.65
N ILE A 35 19.95 -7.37 -0.68
CA ILE A 35 20.29 -5.94 -0.77
C ILE A 35 21.26 -5.67 -1.93
N ASP A 36 22.20 -6.58 -2.19
CA ASP A 36 23.19 -6.40 -3.25
C ASP A 36 22.60 -6.65 -4.63
N GLN A 37 21.73 -7.65 -4.76
CA GLN A 37 20.94 -7.86 -5.99
C GLN A 37 20.02 -6.66 -6.27
N LEU A 38 19.46 -6.03 -5.24
CA LEU A 38 18.67 -4.80 -5.40
C LEU A 38 19.51 -3.65 -5.97
N LYS A 39 20.76 -3.48 -5.52
CA LYS A 39 21.68 -2.49 -6.10
C LYS A 39 21.96 -2.81 -7.56
N GLU A 40 22.17 -4.08 -7.89
CA GLU A 40 22.39 -4.51 -9.27
C GLU A 40 21.19 -4.21 -10.17
N VAL A 41 19.97 -4.53 -9.74
CA VAL A 41 18.73 -4.19 -10.46
C VAL A 41 18.66 -2.69 -10.74
N ARG A 42 18.97 -1.84 -9.75
CA ARG A 42 19.00 -0.38 -9.94
C ARG A 42 20.03 0.03 -10.98
N ASN A 43 21.23 -0.54 -10.92
CA ASN A 43 22.30 -0.23 -11.87
C ASN A 43 21.94 -0.64 -13.31
N VAL A 44 21.31 -1.79 -13.51
CA VAL A 44 20.83 -2.24 -14.83
C VAL A 44 19.82 -1.26 -15.40
N VAL A 45 18.85 -0.84 -14.59
CA VAL A 45 17.81 0.12 -15.01
C VAL A 45 18.38 1.51 -15.26
N LEU A 46 19.31 1.98 -14.43
CA LEU A 46 20.01 3.25 -14.60
C LEU A 46 20.76 3.29 -15.94
N LYS A 47 21.57 2.26 -16.23
CA LYS A 47 22.27 2.13 -17.52
C LYS A 47 21.28 2.12 -18.68
N GLY A 48 20.15 1.41 -18.53
CA GLY A 48 19.09 1.38 -19.54
C GLY A 48 18.49 2.76 -19.84
N ILE A 49 18.32 3.61 -18.82
CA ILE A 49 17.84 4.99 -19.00
C ILE A 49 18.92 5.85 -19.68
N LEU A 50 20.17 5.78 -19.22
CA LEU A 50 21.26 6.59 -19.78
C LEU A 50 21.55 6.25 -21.25
N GLN A 51 21.34 4.99 -21.64
CA GLN A 51 21.48 4.51 -23.02
C GLN A 51 20.25 4.81 -23.91
N GLY A 52 19.16 5.34 -23.35
CA GLY A 52 17.91 5.57 -24.08
C GLY A 52 17.11 4.30 -24.38
N ASN A 53 17.45 3.17 -23.75
CA ASN A 53 16.72 1.91 -23.90
C ASN A 53 15.43 1.89 -23.07
N VAL A 54 15.40 2.62 -21.96
CA VAL A 54 14.26 2.71 -21.02
C VAL A 54 13.65 4.11 -21.09
N ALA A 55 12.32 4.17 -21.16
CA ALA A 55 11.60 5.43 -21.24
C ALA A 55 11.89 6.32 -20.02
N TYR A 56 12.36 7.55 -20.26
CA TYR A 56 12.60 8.57 -19.25
C TYR A 56 12.25 9.94 -19.83
N GLY A 57 11.33 10.65 -19.18
CA GLY A 57 10.76 11.90 -19.70
C GLY A 57 11.56 13.17 -19.37
N LYS A 58 12.78 13.02 -18.86
CA LYS A 58 13.65 14.12 -18.43
C LYS A 58 15.04 13.99 -19.08
N PRO A 59 15.84 15.07 -19.12
CA PRO A 59 17.22 15.01 -19.57
C PRO A 59 18.04 14.02 -18.73
N THR A 60 18.91 13.25 -19.38
CA THR A 60 19.83 12.29 -18.73
C THR A 60 21.20 12.90 -18.40
N THR A 61 21.34 14.23 -18.52
CA THR A 61 22.60 14.96 -18.30
C THR A 61 23.05 14.92 -16.84
N ASP A 62 22.12 14.96 -15.88
CA ASP A 62 22.43 14.79 -14.46
C ASP A 62 22.23 13.34 -14.02
N THR A 63 23.31 12.57 -14.06
CA THR A 63 23.32 11.16 -13.67
C THR A 63 22.93 10.93 -12.22
N LYS A 64 23.17 11.90 -11.31
CA LYS A 64 22.78 11.80 -9.90
C LYS A 64 21.27 11.96 -9.72
N GLU A 65 20.64 12.85 -10.48
CA GLU A 65 19.18 12.96 -10.50
C GLU A 65 18.54 11.67 -11.02
N VAL A 66 19.07 11.12 -12.12
CA VAL A 66 18.56 9.87 -12.69
C VAL A 66 18.71 8.72 -11.68
N ASP A 67 19.84 8.58 -11.00
CA ASP A 67 20.05 7.54 -9.99
C ASP A 67 19.06 7.65 -8.81
N ARG A 68 18.82 8.88 -8.30
CA ARG A 68 17.82 9.12 -7.25
C ARG A 68 16.42 8.74 -7.72
N TYR A 69 16.07 9.10 -8.96
CA TYR A 69 14.80 8.74 -9.56
C TYR A 69 14.64 7.21 -9.68
N VAL A 70 15.66 6.52 -10.21
CA VAL A 70 15.69 5.06 -10.38
C VAL A 70 15.50 4.36 -9.04
N SER A 71 16.20 4.80 -7.99
CA SER A 71 16.07 4.23 -6.65
C SER A 71 14.62 4.26 -6.13
N GLY A 72 13.93 5.40 -6.27
CA GLY A 72 12.52 5.53 -5.88
C GLY A 72 11.57 4.73 -6.77
N MET A 73 11.80 4.76 -8.08
CA MET A 73 11.01 4.05 -9.09
C MET A 73 11.08 2.53 -8.91
N VAL A 74 12.28 1.97 -8.77
CA VAL A 74 12.48 0.52 -8.55
C VAL A 74 11.79 0.08 -7.26
N ALA A 75 11.98 0.81 -6.16
CA ALA A 75 11.31 0.50 -4.90
C ALA A 75 9.78 0.55 -5.02
N ASN A 76 9.25 1.50 -5.81
CA ASN A 76 7.82 1.59 -6.06
C ASN A 76 7.30 0.36 -6.81
N TYR A 77 7.94 -0.04 -7.90
CA TYR A 77 7.54 -1.20 -8.69
C TYR A 77 7.68 -2.50 -7.92
N LEU A 78 8.78 -2.72 -7.18
CA LEU A 78 8.93 -3.90 -6.33
C LEU A 78 7.78 -4.05 -5.33
N ARG A 79 7.26 -2.94 -4.80
CA ARG A 79 6.13 -2.96 -3.87
C ARG A 79 4.77 -3.10 -4.56
N LYS A 80 4.59 -2.51 -5.74
CA LYS A 80 3.27 -2.34 -6.37
C LYS A 80 2.98 -3.27 -7.55
N ALA A 81 4.00 -3.70 -8.29
CA ALA A 81 3.83 -4.47 -9.52
C ALA A 81 3.37 -5.89 -9.19
N LYS A 82 2.24 -6.31 -9.78
CA LYS A 82 1.65 -7.63 -9.56
C LYS A 82 2.62 -8.76 -9.97
N GLU A 83 3.39 -8.56 -11.05
CA GLU A 83 4.34 -9.57 -11.54
C GLU A 83 5.46 -9.84 -10.53
N LEU A 84 5.85 -8.86 -9.73
CA LEU A 84 6.93 -8.94 -8.76
C LEU A 84 6.45 -9.41 -7.37
N ASN A 85 5.13 -9.56 -7.18
CA ASN A 85 4.52 -9.84 -5.88
C ASN A 85 3.68 -11.13 -5.90
N GLY A 86 4.13 -12.15 -6.64
CA GLY A 86 3.44 -13.44 -6.71
C GLY A 86 1.98 -13.32 -7.13
N GLY A 87 1.67 -12.42 -8.08
CA GLY A 87 0.30 -12.25 -8.56
C GLY A 87 -0.61 -11.47 -7.60
N THR A 88 -0.10 -11.04 -6.43
CA THR A 88 -0.91 -10.32 -5.44
C THR A 88 -0.97 -8.84 -5.80
N LYS A 89 -2.18 -8.27 -5.82
CA LYS A 89 -2.38 -6.83 -6.02
C LYS A 89 -1.93 -6.09 -4.76
N TYR A 90 -1.12 -5.04 -4.93
CA TYR A 90 -0.74 -4.20 -3.81
C TYR A 90 -1.96 -3.54 -3.15
N THR A 91 -2.16 -3.86 -1.88
CA THR A 91 -3.12 -3.20 -1.00
C THR A 91 -2.38 -2.24 -0.08
N PRO A 92 -2.66 -0.93 -0.11
CA PRO A 92 -2.13 -0.02 0.88
C PRO A 92 -2.47 -0.51 2.29
N THR A 93 -1.45 -0.72 3.11
CA THR A 93 -1.65 -0.75 4.56
C THR A 93 -2.29 0.57 4.96
N LYS A 94 -3.34 0.55 5.77
CA LYS A 94 -4.00 1.76 6.28
C LYS A 94 -3.06 2.48 7.24
N THR A 95 -2.04 3.16 6.73
CA THR A 95 -1.26 4.13 7.47
C THR A 95 -2.19 5.28 7.82
N GLY A 96 -2.58 5.39 9.10
CA GLY A 96 -3.47 6.44 9.59
C GLY A 96 -4.84 5.99 10.07
N ALA A 97 -5.15 4.68 10.13
CA ALA A 97 -6.27 4.25 10.95
C ALA A 97 -5.91 4.53 12.42
N LYS A 98 -6.47 5.61 13.00
CA LYS A 98 -6.39 5.86 14.43
C LYS A 98 -6.86 4.59 15.14
N ARG A 99 -5.94 3.90 15.81
CA ARG A 99 -6.29 2.78 16.69
C ARG A 99 -7.21 3.35 17.77
N ASP A 100 -8.34 2.69 18.00
CA ASP A 100 -9.26 3.07 19.07
C ASP A 100 -8.51 2.94 20.40
N THR A 101 -8.29 4.06 21.07
CA THR A 101 -7.49 4.13 22.30
C THR A 101 -8.14 3.35 23.44
N THR A 102 -9.47 3.28 23.44
CA THR A 102 -10.24 2.49 24.41
C THR A 102 -9.99 1.00 24.22
N LEU A 103 -10.07 0.47 22.99
CA LEU A 103 -9.70 -0.93 22.71
C LEU A 103 -8.25 -1.23 23.09
N LEU A 104 -7.31 -0.31 22.81
CA LEU A 104 -5.91 -0.51 23.20
C LEU A 104 -5.76 -0.66 24.72
N ASN A 105 -6.42 0.21 25.49
CA ASN A 105 -6.36 0.19 26.95
C ASN A 105 -7.08 -1.04 27.53
N LEU A 106 -8.22 -1.44 26.97
CA LEU A 106 -8.92 -2.66 27.39
C LEU A 106 -8.08 -3.92 27.14
N ASN A 107 -7.38 -4.02 26.00
CA ASN A 107 -6.48 -5.15 25.74
C ASN A 107 -5.28 -5.17 26.70
N ARG A 108 -4.78 -4.01 27.12
CA ARG A 108 -3.73 -3.91 28.16
C ARG A 108 -4.26 -4.29 29.54
N LEU A 109 -5.51 -3.92 29.83
CA LEU A 109 -6.16 -4.28 31.08
C LEU A 109 -6.39 -5.80 31.15
N LEU A 110 -6.84 -6.42 30.05
CA LEU A 110 -7.04 -7.86 29.96
C LEU A 110 -5.75 -8.65 30.25
N SER A 111 -4.59 -8.17 29.81
CA SER A 111 -3.30 -8.83 30.08
C SER A 111 -2.88 -8.84 31.54
N ASN A 112 -3.54 -8.09 32.41
CA ASN A 112 -3.29 -8.12 33.86
C ASN A 112 -4.10 -9.20 34.58
N TYR A 113 -5.05 -9.85 33.91
CA TYR A 113 -5.92 -10.87 34.49
C TYR A 113 -5.62 -12.25 33.89
N THR A 114 -5.77 -13.28 34.71
CA THR A 114 -5.62 -14.68 34.28
C THR A 114 -6.88 -15.14 33.58
N GLU A 115 -6.74 -15.94 32.53
CA GLU A 115 -7.90 -16.51 31.83
C GLU A 115 -8.75 -17.37 32.79
N GLY A 116 -10.06 -17.07 32.82
CA GLY A 116 -11.04 -17.75 33.68
C GLY A 116 -11.29 -17.10 35.04
N THR A 117 -10.77 -15.90 35.31
CA THR A 117 -11.28 -15.07 36.41
C THR A 117 -12.47 -14.23 35.97
N ASP A 118 -13.33 -13.85 36.91
CA ASP A 118 -14.51 -13.02 36.62
C ASP A 118 -14.11 -11.69 35.98
N GLU A 119 -13.02 -11.07 36.43
CA GLU A 119 -12.50 -9.81 35.86
C GLU A 119 -11.98 -9.97 34.43
N TYR A 120 -11.44 -11.14 34.09
CA TYR A 120 -11.01 -11.44 32.72
C TYR A 120 -12.21 -11.49 31.77
N ASP A 121 -13.29 -12.14 32.19
CA ASP A 121 -14.50 -12.26 31.39
C ASP A 121 -15.22 -10.92 31.21
N GLU A 122 -15.28 -10.09 32.27
CA GLU A 122 -15.83 -8.73 32.19
C GLU A 122 -15.05 -7.85 31.19
N VAL A 123 -13.71 -7.84 31.27
CA VAL A 123 -12.89 -7.04 30.36
C VAL A 123 -13.00 -7.56 28.92
N LYS A 124 -13.11 -8.88 28.74
CA LYS A 124 -13.31 -9.51 27.44
C LYS A 124 -14.68 -9.13 26.84
N GLU A 125 -15.74 -9.14 27.64
CA GLU A 125 -17.06 -8.69 27.22
C GLU A 125 -17.03 -7.22 26.77
N ALA A 126 -16.40 -6.34 27.56
CA ALA A 126 -16.24 -4.92 27.20
C ALA A 126 -15.47 -4.72 25.88
N ILE A 127 -14.43 -5.53 25.61
CA ILE A 127 -13.71 -5.53 24.33
C ILE A 127 -14.65 -5.93 23.19
N THR A 128 -15.45 -6.98 23.36
CA THR A 128 -16.38 -7.45 22.31
C THR A 128 -17.46 -6.42 22.02
N ALA A 129 -18.04 -5.80 23.05
CA ALA A 129 -19.02 -4.72 22.92
C ALA A 129 -18.44 -3.54 22.12
N ARG A 130 -17.25 -3.07 22.48
CA ARG A 130 -16.59 -1.97 21.77
C ARG A 130 -16.27 -2.32 20.31
N GLN A 131 -15.90 -3.56 20.02
CA GLN A 131 -15.70 -4.01 18.64
C GLN A 131 -17.00 -4.01 17.83
N GLN A 132 -18.13 -4.38 18.44
CA GLN A 132 -19.45 -4.35 17.80
C GLN A 132 -19.88 -2.90 17.50
N GLU A 133 -19.72 -1.98 18.44
CA GLU A 133 -19.97 -0.54 18.21
C GLU A 133 -19.18 0.00 17.01
N LEU A 134 -17.88 -0.30 16.95
CA LEU A 134 -17.02 0.15 15.86
C LEU A 134 -17.40 -0.47 14.51
N LYS A 135 -17.94 -1.69 14.50
CA LYS A 135 -18.52 -2.30 13.29
C LYS A 135 -19.81 -1.56 12.88
N GLY A 136 -20.69 -1.25 13.83
CA GLY A 136 -21.91 -0.47 13.61
C GLY A 136 -21.64 0.91 13.00
N ILE A 137 -20.70 1.68 13.56
CA ILE A 137 -20.31 3.01 13.05
C ILE A 137 -19.81 2.92 11.59
N LYS A 138 -19.04 1.87 11.25
CA LYS A 138 -18.54 1.66 9.88
C LYS A 138 -19.68 1.33 8.90
N ALA A 139 -20.67 0.55 9.34
CA ALA A 139 -21.84 0.25 8.54
C ALA A 139 -22.68 1.51 8.28
N SER A 140 -22.87 2.36 9.29
CA SER A 140 -23.60 3.63 9.17
C SER A 140 -22.89 4.63 8.24
N LYS A 141 -21.56 4.75 8.33
CA LYS A 141 -20.77 5.62 7.43
C LYS A 141 -20.76 5.13 5.97
N THR A 142 -21.07 3.86 5.72
CA THR A 142 -21.17 3.31 4.35
C THR A 142 -22.53 3.63 3.71
N LYS A 143 -23.58 3.89 4.52
CA LYS A 143 -24.91 4.27 4.03
C LYS A 143 -25.05 5.76 3.70
N VAL A 144 -24.18 6.62 4.21
CA VAL A 144 -24.08 8.01 3.75
C VAL A 144 -23.28 7.99 2.45
N SER A 145 -24.01 7.85 1.33
CA SER A 145 -23.48 8.11 -0.01
C SER A 145 -22.66 9.39 0.03
N LYS A 146 -21.45 9.36 -0.55
CA LYS A 146 -20.57 10.54 -0.66
C LYS A 146 -21.21 11.73 -1.39
N ASN A 147 -22.41 11.56 -1.95
CA ASN A 147 -23.17 12.58 -2.67
C ASN A 147 -24.55 12.89 -2.04
N ALA A 148 -24.84 12.45 -0.81
CA ALA A 148 -26.06 12.86 -0.12
C ALA A 148 -25.90 14.32 0.34
N VAL A 149 -26.42 15.25 -0.47
CA VAL A 149 -26.56 16.66 -0.08
C VAL A 149 -27.71 16.73 0.92
N ASP A 150 -27.45 17.28 2.10
CA ASP A 150 -28.48 17.53 3.10
C ASP A 150 -29.25 18.79 2.68
N ILE A 151 -30.42 18.58 2.05
CA ILE A 151 -31.26 19.64 1.47
C ILE A 151 -31.83 20.54 2.59
N SER A 152 -31.91 20.04 3.83
CA SER A 152 -32.43 20.82 4.97
C SER A 152 -31.54 21.99 5.41
N VAL A 153 -30.32 22.05 4.87
CA VAL A 153 -29.31 23.08 5.20
C VAL A 153 -29.03 23.99 4.00
N LEU A 154 -29.72 23.81 2.87
CA LEU A 154 -29.56 24.64 1.68
C LEU A 154 -30.39 25.93 1.80
N PRO A 155 -29.82 27.11 1.44
CA PRO A 155 -30.58 28.34 1.24
C PRO A 155 -31.66 28.15 0.17
N GLU A 156 -32.83 28.76 0.37
CA GLU A 156 -34.00 28.64 -0.52
C GLU A 156 -33.68 28.86 -2.01
N GLU A 157 -32.75 29.77 -2.32
CA GLU A 157 -32.37 30.07 -3.71
C GLU A 157 -31.72 28.90 -4.46
N LEU A 158 -31.12 27.95 -3.75
CA LEU A 158 -30.45 26.78 -4.34
C LEU A 158 -31.33 25.52 -4.35
N ALA A 159 -32.47 25.53 -3.63
CA ALA A 159 -33.40 24.42 -3.61
C ALA A 159 -34.09 24.20 -4.98
N ASN A 160 -34.30 25.29 -5.74
CA ASN A 160 -34.98 25.26 -7.04
C ASN A 160 -34.13 24.73 -8.21
N ILE A 161 -32.85 24.40 -7.98
CA ILE A 161 -31.95 23.90 -9.05
C ILE A 161 -32.07 22.37 -9.22
N ILE A 162 -32.74 21.68 -8.29
CA ILE A 162 -32.77 20.21 -8.22
C ILE A 162 -34.10 19.61 -8.76
N GLU A 163 -35.03 20.43 -9.28
CA GLU A 163 -36.27 19.97 -9.93
C GLU A 163 -36.06 19.50 -11.38
#